data_AF-A0A8B0LWW8-F1
#
_entry.id   AF-A0A8B0LWW8-F1
#
_cell.length_a   1.000
_cell.length_b   1.000
_cell.length_c   1.000
_cell.angle_alpha   90.00
_cell.angle_beta   90.00
_cell.angle_gamma   90.00
#
_symmetry.space_group_name_H-M   'P 1'
#
loop_
_entity.id
_entity.type
_entity.pdbx_description
1 polymer ?
#
loop_
_entity_poly.entity_id
_entity_poly.type
_entity_poly.pdbx_seq_one_letter_code
_entity_poly.pdbx_strand_id
1 'polypeptide(L)'
;TAHELGHKKSRLERNLATSVLAMGAYGHFAIDHNRGHHRWVATPEDCASSRMGENLYVFALRELPGAFRRAWFLETGRLQRHEKSAWSWENEILRAGLLTVVVSVRLLAAFGVVMIPYLALTYFIGAFHLTMANYVEHYGLLRQKRPNGLYERCQPHHSWNSNHIVSNWATYHLQRHSDHHA
;
A
#
# COMPACT_ATOMS: atom_id res chain seq x y z
N THR A 1 6.86 -8.69 -6.35
CA THR A 1 8.15 -8.03 -6.70
C THR A 1 8.32 -6.62 -6.14
N ALA A 2 7.47 -5.62 -6.48
CA ALA A 2 7.65 -4.24 -5.98
C ALA A 2 7.46 -4.12 -4.46
N HIS A 3 6.50 -4.87 -3.89
CA HIS A 3 6.26 -4.96 -2.46
C HIS A 3 7.53 -5.33 -1.69
N GLU A 4 8.18 -6.44 -2.07
CA GLU A 4 9.43 -6.91 -1.45
C GLU A 4 10.59 -5.92 -1.57
N LEU A 5 10.75 -5.29 -2.75
CA LEU A 5 11.77 -4.26 -2.97
C LEU A 5 11.56 -3.02 -2.10
N GLY A 6 10.30 -2.69 -1.80
CA GLY A 6 9.93 -1.56 -0.95
C GLY A 6 10.42 -1.67 0.48
N HIS A 7 10.58 -2.89 1.00
CA HIS A 7 11.08 -3.16 2.36
C HIS A 7 12.59 -3.11 2.48
N LYS A 8 13.31 -3.09 1.36
CA LYS A 8 14.77 -3.05 1.38
C LYS A 8 15.30 -1.68 1.81
N LYS A 9 16.47 -1.66 2.44
CA LYS A 9 17.10 -0.42 2.95
C LYS A 9 17.75 0.42 1.84
N SER A 10 18.12 -0.19 0.70
CA SER A 10 18.80 0.52 -0.38
C SER A 10 17.88 1.57 -1.01
N ARG A 11 18.45 2.76 -1.28
CA ARG A 11 17.75 3.80 -2.05
C ARG A 11 17.41 3.33 -3.46
N LEU A 12 18.26 2.51 -4.08
CA LEU A 12 18.02 1.98 -5.42
C LEU A 12 16.79 1.07 -5.43
N GLU A 13 16.74 0.09 -4.51
CA GLU A 13 15.64 -0.87 -4.42
C GLU A 13 14.32 -0.18 -4.11
N ARG A 14 14.31 0.80 -3.19
CA ARG A 14 13.11 1.60 -2.91
C ARG A 14 12.67 2.44 -4.10
N ASN A 15 13.60 3.06 -4.83
CA ASN A 15 13.26 3.79 -6.05
C ASN A 15 12.69 2.87 -7.14
N LEU A 16 13.23 1.65 -7.28
CA LEU A 16 12.70 0.64 -8.21
C LEU A 16 11.30 0.18 -7.80
N ALA A 17 11.07 -0.09 -6.51
CA ALA A 17 9.76 -0.40 -5.97
C ALA A 17 8.73 0.70 -6.29
N THR A 18 9.08 1.96 -5.98
CA THR A 18 8.24 3.12 -6.29
C THR A 18 7.99 3.28 -7.79
N SER A 19 8.99 2.99 -8.63
CA SER A 19 8.85 3.06 -10.09
C SER A 19 7.87 2.00 -10.61
N VAL A 20 7.95 0.77 -10.09
CA VAL A 20 7.01 -0.29 -10.46
C VAL A 20 5.60 0.00 -9.97
N LEU A 21 5.44 0.49 -8.74
CA LEU A 21 4.13 0.88 -8.20
C LEU A 21 3.53 2.08 -8.96
N ALA A 22 4.35 3.01 -9.44
CA ALA A 22 3.92 4.12 -10.29
C ALA A 22 3.33 3.63 -11.62
N MET A 23 3.83 2.53 -12.19
CA MET A 23 3.23 1.96 -13.40
C MET A 23 1.77 1.51 -13.19
N GLY A 24 1.38 1.18 -11.96
CA GLY A 24 0.01 0.84 -11.58
C GLY A 24 -0.78 1.99 -10.95
N ALA A 25 -0.28 3.24 -11.03
CA ALA A 25 -0.84 4.41 -10.37
C ALA A 25 -1.01 4.28 -8.82
N TYR A 26 -0.22 3.41 -8.20
CA TYR A 26 -0.31 3.08 -6.77
C TYR A 26 0.99 3.38 -6.00
N GLY A 27 1.74 4.39 -6.47
CA GLY A 27 3.06 4.75 -5.92
C GLY A 27 3.07 5.17 -4.44
N HIS A 28 1.94 5.65 -3.91
CA HIS A 28 1.80 6.03 -2.51
C HIS A 28 1.81 4.83 -1.54
N PHE A 29 1.51 3.62 -2.04
CA PHE A 29 1.42 2.39 -1.25
C PHE A 29 2.69 2.12 -0.45
N ALA A 30 3.89 2.28 -1.04
CA ALA A 30 5.14 2.00 -0.33
C ALA A 30 5.32 2.86 0.94
N ILE A 31 4.79 4.08 0.94
CA ILE A 31 4.84 4.97 2.11
C ILE A 31 3.81 4.52 3.13
N ASP A 32 2.57 4.34 2.68
CA ASP A 32 1.47 3.94 3.54
C ASP A 32 1.73 2.61 4.22
N HIS A 33 2.10 1.61 3.43
CA HIS A 33 2.36 0.26 3.88
C HIS A 33 3.46 0.27 4.92
N ASN A 34 4.65 0.74 4.55
CA ASN A 34 5.86 0.56 5.35
C ASN A 34 5.90 1.46 6.58
N ARG A 35 5.32 2.67 6.51
CA ARG A 35 5.37 3.66 7.62
C ARG A 35 4.05 3.78 8.37
N GLY A 36 2.95 3.28 7.80
CA GLY A 36 1.61 3.37 8.36
C GLY A 36 1.06 2.01 8.73
N HIS A 37 0.66 1.22 7.74
CA HIS A 37 -0.01 -0.07 7.96
C HIS A 37 0.79 -0.99 8.88
N HIS A 38 2.07 -1.24 8.64
CA HIS A 38 2.93 -2.04 9.54
C HIS A 38 2.93 -1.58 11.00
N ARG A 39 2.79 -0.27 11.23
CA ARG A 39 2.75 0.31 12.59
C ARG A 39 1.40 0.07 13.27
N TRP A 40 0.31 0.26 12.54
CA TRP A 40 -1.06 0.26 13.04
C TRP A 40 -1.87 -0.98 12.66
N VAL A 41 -1.24 -1.97 12.04
CA VAL A 41 -1.89 -3.22 11.61
C VAL A 41 -2.69 -3.81 12.77
N ALA A 42 -3.89 -4.28 12.46
CA ALA A 42 -4.88 -4.77 13.42
C ALA A 42 -5.22 -3.74 14.51
N THR A 43 -5.22 -2.43 14.25
CA THR A 43 -5.77 -1.41 15.16
C THR A 43 -6.89 -0.60 14.49
N PRO A 44 -7.79 0.06 15.26
CA PRO A 44 -8.86 0.88 14.69
C PRO A 44 -8.38 2.05 13.82
N GLU A 45 -7.15 2.53 14.03
CA GLU A 45 -6.52 3.61 13.28
C GLU A 45 -5.99 3.16 11.91
N ASP A 46 -5.92 1.86 11.65
CA ASP A 46 -5.47 1.34 10.37
C ASP A 46 -6.60 1.21 9.34
N CYS A 47 -6.52 1.99 8.26
CA CYS A 47 -7.45 1.86 7.15
C CYS A 47 -7.33 0.55 6.39
N ALA A 48 -6.17 -0.12 6.44
CA ALA A 48 -5.89 -1.37 5.74
C ALA A 48 -6.17 -2.64 6.58
N SER A 49 -6.70 -2.48 7.79
CA SER A 49 -7.22 -3.60 8.59
C SER A 49 -8.74 -3.67 8.45
N SER A 50 -9.25 -4.79 7.94
CA SER A 50 -10.68 -5.04 7.74
C SER A 50 -11.36 -5.43 9.06
N ARG A 51 -12.54 -4.85 9.30
CA ARG A 51 -13.25 -5.03 10.57
C ARG A 51 -14.10 -6.29 10.53
N MET A 52 -14.37 -6.87 11.70
CA MET A 52 -15.30 -7.99 11.82
C MET A 52 -16.68 -7.58 11.30
N GLY A 53 -17.20 -8.31 10.32
CA GLY A 53 -18.50 -8.05 9.68
C GLY A 53 -18.49 -6.97 8.59
N GLU A 54 -17.35 -6.35 8.30
CA GLU A 54 -17.21 -5.40 7.19
C GLU A 54 -17.16 -6.17 5.87
N ASN A 55 -17.95 -5.79 4.86
CA ASN A 55 -17.83 -6.42 3.55
C ASN A 55 -16.70 -5.78 2.74
N LEU A 56 -16.20 -6.53 1.74
CA LEU A 56 -15.07 -6.13 0.89
C LEU A 56 -15.26 -4.75 0.22
N TYR A 57 -16.46 -4.41 -0.24
CA TYR A 57 -16.69 -3.16 -0.95
C TYR A 57 -16.68 -1.95 -0.01
N VAL A 58 -17.31 -2.07 1.16
CA VAL A 58 -17.25 -1.04 2.22
C VAL A 58 -15.82 -0.86 2.69
N PHE A 59 -15.09 -1.96 2.88
CA PHE A 59 -13.66 -1.92 3.19
C PHE A 59 -12.89 -1.19 2.11
N ALA A 60 -13.07 -1.51 0.83
CA ALA A 60 -12.35 -0.87 -0.29
C ALA A 60 -12.61 0.63 -0.38
N LEU A 61 -13.86 1.06 -0.16
CA LEU A 61 -14.23 2.48 -0.13
C LEU A 61 -13.58 3.24 1.05
N ARG A 62 -13.21 2.55 2.13
CA ARG A 62 -12.49 3.11 3.27
C ARG A 62 -10.98 3.05 3.08
N GLU A 63 -10.47 1.92 2.62
CA GLU A 63 -9.04 1.59 2.54
C GLU A 63 -8.36 2.39 1.43
N LEU A 64 -8.87 2.38 0.20
CA LEU A 64 -8.23 3.03 -0.95
C LEU A 64 -7.98 4.55 -0.73
N PRO A 65 -8.99 5.38 -0.40
CA PRO A 65 -8.75 6.78 -0.11
C PRO A 65 -8.03 6.99 1.24
N GLY A 66 -8.22 6.08 2.20
CA GLY A 66 -7.55 6.12 3.49
C GLY A 66 -6.04 5.97 3.38
N ALA A 67 -5.60 4.99 2.59
CA ALA A 67 -4.20 4.68 2.32
C ALA A 67 -3.50 5.87 1.63
N PHE A 68 -4.14 6.48 0.64
CA PHE A 68 -3.60 7.68 0.02
C PHE A 68 -3.48 8.86 1.00
N ARG A 69 -4.53 9.15 1.77
CA ARG A 69 -4.52 10.25 2.75
C ARG A 69 -3.45 10.05 3.82
N ARG A 70 -3.31 8.83 4.33
CA ARG A 70 -2.31 8.48 5.33
C ARG A 70 -0.90 8.51 4.74
N ALA A 71 -0.68 7.99 3.53
CA ALA A 71 0.59 8.15 2.81
C ALA A 71 1.00 9.62 2.70
N TRP A 72 0.06 10.49 2.27
CA TRP A 72 0.30 11.92 2.11
C TRP A 72 0.67 12.57 3.44
N PHE A 73 -0.07 12.27 4.51
CA PHE A 73 0.24 12.79 5.85
C PHE A 73 1.62 12.34 6.34
N LEU A 74 1.97 11.06 6.17
CA LEU A 74 3.27 10.51 6.58
C LEU A 74 4.43 11.13 5.80
N GLU A 75 4.25 11.33 4.49
CA GLU A 75 5.28 11.90 3.62
C GLU A 75 5.47 13.39 3.85
N THR A 76 4.39 14.15 4.00
CA THR A 76 4.48 15.57 4.36
C THR A 76 5.14 15.76 5.73
N GLY A 77 4.80 14.93 6.72
CA GLY A 77 5.47 14.93 8.01
C GLY A 77 6.97 14.60 7.92
N ARG A 78 7.39 13.70 7.01
CA ARG A 78 8.81 13.44 6.74
C ARG A 78 9.51 14.68 6.19
N LEU A 79 8.91 15.33 5.20
CA LEU A 79 9.48 16.52 4.55
C LEU A 79 9.57 17.70 5.52
N GLN A 80 8.56 17.91 6.36
CA GLN A 80 8.57 18.96 7.39
C GLN A 80 9.70 18.79 8.40
N ARG A 81 10.01 17.55 8.83
CA ARG A 81 11.19 17.27 9.68
C ARG A 81 12.52 17.58 9.01
N HIS A 82 12.53 17.75 7.69
CA HIS A 82 13.68 18.18 6.92
C HIS A 82 13.53 19.62 6.39
N GLU A 83 12.59 20.40 6.93
CA GLU A 83 12.33 21.79 6.56
C GLU A 83 11.97 21.97 5.07
N LYS A 84 11.33 20.95 4.48
CA LYS A 84 10.93 20.95 3.06
C LYS A 84 9.42 21.05 2.90
N SER A 85 9.01 21.70 1.82
CA SER A 85 7.61 21.77 1.40
C SER A 85 7.09 20.39 0.98
N ALA A 86 5.80 20.15 1.23
CA ALA A 86 5.05 19.01 0.69
C ALA A 86 5.11 18.93 -0.84
N TRP A 87 5.32 20.06 -1.51
CA TRP A 87 5.41 20.16 -2.98
C TRP A 87 6.85 20.07 -3.51
N SER A 88 7.82 19.74 -2.66
CA SER A 88 9.20 19.57 -3.10
C SER A 88 9.37 18.35 -4.00
N TRP A 89 10.39 18.38 -4.86
CA TRP A 89 10.82 17.24 -5.67
C TRP A 89 11.22 16.02 -4.83
N GLU A 90 11.43 16.17 -3.54
CA GLU A 90 11.74 15.06 -2.64
C GLU A 90 10.51 14.31 -2.15
N ASN A 91 9.29 14.79 -2.46
CA ASN A 91 8.07 14.05 -2.19
C ASN A 91 8.00 12.80 -3.08
N GLU A 92 8.09 11.63 -2.44
CA GLU A 92 8.07 10.33 -3.10
C GLU A 92 6.74 10.09 -3.86
N ILE A 93 5.61 10.62 -3.34
CA ILE A 93 4.28 10.52 -3.98
C ILE A 93 4.22 11.34 -5.26
N LEU A 94 4.73 12.59 -5.24
CA LEU A 94 4.73 13.45 -6.41
C LEU A 94 5.62 12.89 -7.53
N ARG A 95 6.80 12.37 -7.17
CA ARG A 95 7.70 11.71 -8.15
C ARG A 95 7.04 10.49 -8.78
N ALA A 96 6.37 9.66 -7.99
CA ALA A 96 5.65 8.50 -8.49
C ALA A 96 4.45 8.90 -9.37
N GLY A 97 3.70 9.92 -8.96
CA GLY A 97 2.58 10.47 -9.74
C GLY A 97 3.05 11.04 -11.08
N LEU A 98 4.17 11.77 -11.10
CA LEU A 98 4.77 12.28 -12.33
C LEU A 98 5.15 11.14 -13.28
N LEU A 99 5.81 10.09 -12.77
CA LEU A 99 6.15 8.92 -13.58
C LEU A 99 4.90 8.24 -14.15
N THR A 100 3.85 8.10 -13.34
CA THR A 100 2.55 7.57 -13.78
C THR A 100 2.02 8.39 -14.96
N VAL A 101 1.90 9.72 -14.80
CA VAL A 101 1.41 10.63 -15.84
C VAL A 101 2.24 10.56 -17.11
N VAL A 102 3.57 10.58 -17.00
CA VAL A 102 4.47 10.49 -18.17
C VAL A 102 4.24 9.19 -18.94
N VAL A 103 4.13 8.06 -18.25
CA VAL A 103 3.87 6.77 -18.88
C VAL A 103 2.47 6.74 -19.52
N SER A 104 1.43 7.17 -18.80
CA SER A 104 0.06 7.22 -19.32
C SER A 104 -0.03 8.08 -20.58
N VAL A 105 0.55 9.30 -20.55
CA VAL A 105 0.53 10.23 -21.69
C VAL A 105 1.29 9.67 -22.88
N ARG A 106 2.43 9.02 -22.67
CA ARG A 106 3.18 8.36 -23.77
C ARG A 106 2.37 7.23 -24.41
N LEU A 107 1.69 6.42 -23.61
CA LEU A 107 0.83 5.34 -24.12
C LEU A 107 -0.39 5.92 -24.86
N LEU A 108 -1.02 6.97 -24.34
CA LEU A 108 -2.10 7.68 -25.04
C LEU A 108 -1.63 8.33 -26.34
N ALA A 109 -0.42 8.89 -26.38
CA ALA A 109 0.13 9.48 -27.59
C ALA A 109 0.47 8.42 -28.66
N ALA A 110 0.95 7.25 -28.23
CA ALA A 110 1.33 6.16 -29.15
C ALA A 110 0.12 5.37 -29.67
N PHE A 111 -0.90 5.13 -28.84
CA PHE A 111 -2.01 4.23 -29.15
C PHE A 111 -3.38 4.94 -29.24
N GLY A 112 -3.44 6.22 -28.89
CA GLY A 112 -4.65 7.02 -28.93
C GLY A 112 -5.57 6.82 -27.72
N VAL A 113 -6.79 7.39 -27.83
CA VAL A 113 -7.80 7.38 -26.76
C VAL A 113 -8.30 5.98 -26.38
N VAL A 114 -8.11 4.99 -27.25
CA VAL A 114 -8.41 3.58 -26.96
C VAL A 114 -7.68 3.10 -25.70
N MET A 115 -6.56 3.72 -25.35
CA MET A 115 -5.74 3.35 -24.21
C MET A 115 -6.36 3.72 -22.85
N ILE A 116 -7.29 4.69 -22.82
CA ILE A 116 -7.95 5.17 -21.61
C ILE A 116 -8.62 4.04 -20.80
N PRO A 117 -9.55 3.24 -21.37
CA PRO A 117 -10.20 2.16 -20.62
C PRO A 117 -9.24 1.09 -20.12
N TYR A 118 -8.20 0.76 -20.89
CA TYR A 118 -7.19 -0.21 -20.46
C TYR A 118 -6.37 0.30 -19.28
N LEU A 119 -5.90 1.55 -19.32
CA LEU A 119 -5.17 2.14 -18.19
C LEU A 119 -6.04 2.22 -16.95
N ALA A 120 -7.29 2.68 -17.11
CA ALA A 120 -8.25 2.74 -16.01
C ALA A 120 -8.47 1.35 -15.38
N LEU A 121 -8.66 0.32 -16.21
CA LEU A 121 -8.85 -1.05 -15.76
C LEU A 121 -7.58 -1.60 -15.09
N THR A 122 -6.40 -1.38 -15.65
CA THR A 122 -5.13 -1.81 -15.07
C THR A 122 -4.88 -1.19 -13.70
N TYR A 123 -5.09 0.12 -13.57
CA TYR A 123 -4.90 0.83 -12.30
C TYR A 123 -5.91 0.36 -11.25
N PHE A 124 -7.18 0.21 -11.65
CA PHE A 124 -8.22 -0.28 -10.78
C PHE A 124 -7.96 -1.72 -10.31
N ILE A 125 -7.69 -2.65 -11.22
CA ILE A 125 -7.43 -4.05 -10.89
C ILE A 125 -6.22 -4.16 -9.96
N GLY A 126 -5.13 -3.44 -10.26
CA GLY A 126 -3.93 -3.45 -9.44
C GLY A 126 -4.20 -3.00 -8.00
N ALA A 127 -4.85 -1.84 -7.84
CA ALA A 127 -5.19 -1.31 -6.52
C ALA A 127 -6.18 -2.24 -5.79
N PHE A 128 -7.23 -2.69 -6.47
CA PHE A 128 -8.26 -3.55 -5.88
C PHE A 128 -7.71 -4.92 -5.45
N HIS A 129 -6.75 -5.48 -6.18
CA HIS A 129 -6.11 -6.74 -5.80
C HIS A 129 -5.34 -6.61 -4.47
N LEU A 130 -4.60 -5.50 -4.28
CA LEU A 130 -3.94 -5.22 -3.00
C LEU A 130 -4.96 -5.01 -1.88
N THR A 131 -6.04 -4.28 -2.15
CA THR A 131 -7.14 -4.12 -1.18
C THR A 131 -7.76 -5.47 -0.81
N MET A 132 -7.95 -6.39 -1.77
CA MET A 132 -8.44 -7.74 -1.48
C MET A 132 -7.47 -8.54 -0.60
N ALA A 133 -6.16 -8.43 -0.85
CA ALA A 133 -5.15 -9.05 -0.01
C ALA A 133 -5.24 -8.53 1.43
N ASN A 134 -5.20 -7.20 1.61
CA ASN A 134 -5.36 -6.55 2.91
C ASN A 134 -6.67 -6.98 3.61
N TYR A 135 -7.77 -7.05 2.86
CA TYR A 135 -9.07 -7.45 3.39
C TYR A 135 -9.03 -8.86 3.97
N VAL A 136 -8.49 -9.83 3.23
CA VAL A 136 -8.44 -11.23 3.67
C VAL A 136 -7.42 -11.41 4.79
N GLU A 137 -6.24 -10.80 4.67
CA GLU A 137 -5.12 -10.98 5.58
C GLU A 137 -5.37 -10.36 6.96
N HIS A 138 -6.29 -9.39 7.09
CA HIS A 138 -6.59 -8.73 8.37
C HIS A 138 -8.02 -8.88 8.85
N TYR A 139 -8.83 -9.72 8.20
CA TYR A 139 -10.25 -9.80 8.48
C TYR A 139 -10.58 -10.10 9.95
N GLY A 140 -11.18 -9.10 10.61
CA GLY A 140 -11.68 -9.25 11.97
C GLY A 140 -10.60 -9.35 13.05
N LEU A 141 -9.34 -9.05 12.72
CA LEU A 141 -8.23 -9.08 13.65
C LEU A 141 -8.08 -7.72 14.35
N LEU A 142 -7.86 -7.76 15.67
CA LEU A 142 -7.73 -6.55 16.49
C LEU A 142 -6.73 -6.78 17.63
N ARG A 143 -5.70 -5.94 17.69
CA ARG A 143 -4.72 -5.84 18.77
C ARG A 143 -5.37 -5.28 20.01
N GLN A 144 -5.01 -5.85 21.15
CA GLN A 144 -5.46 -5.37 22.44
C GLN A 144 -4.77 -4.04 22.81
N LYS A 145 -5.58 -3.10 23.30
CA LYS A 145 -5.10 -1.84 23.88
C LYS A 145 -4.82 -2.07 25.36
N ARG A 146 -3.58 -1.79 25.78
CA ARG A 146 -3.13 -1.95 27.17
C ARG A 146 -3.65 -0.81 28.04
N PRO A 147 -3.64 -0.97 29.39
CA PRO A 147 -4.08 0.09 30.33
C PRO A 147 -3.34 1.41 30.17
N ASN A 148 -2.09 1.39 29.68
CA ASN A 148 -1.30 2.58 29.40
C ASN A 148 -1.67 3.30 28.09
N GLY A 149 -2.72 2.85 27.39
CA GLY A 149 -3.21 3.43 26.15
C GLY A 149 -2.46 3.00 24.89
N LEU A 150 -1.42 2.18 24.99
CA LEU A 150 -0.66 1.65 23.85
C LEU A 150 -1.21 0.29 23.40
N TYR A 151 -1.19 0.02 22.11
CA TYR A 151 -1.48 -1.33 21.59
C TYR A 151 -0.33 -2.30 21.91
N GLU A 152 -0.67 -3.57 22.11
CA GLU A 152 0.35 -4.63 22.16
C GLU A 152 1.18 -4.69 20.88
N ARG A 153 2.40 -5.23 20.93
CA ARG A 153 3.24 -5.35 19.72
C ARG A 153 2.54 -6.23 18.68
N CYS A 154 2.74 -5.96 17.39
CA CYS A 154 2.31 -6.87 16.33
C CYS A 154 2.91 -8.27 16.57
N GLN A 155 2.13 -9.30 16.26
CA GLN A 155 2.41 -10.71 16.49
C GLN A 155 1.81 -11.50 15.32
N PRO A 156 2.26 -12.74 15.04
CA PRO A 156 1.76 -13.52 13.92
C PRO A 156 0.22 -13.60 13.84
N HIS A 157 -0.46 -13.79 14.98
CA HIS A 157 -1.94 -13.88 15.03
C HIS A 157 -2.68 -12.56 14.68
N HIS A 158 -1.98 -11.45 14.45
CA HIS A 158 -2.54 -10.20 13.92
C HIS A 158 -2.61 -10.16 12.39
N SER A 159 -2.38 -11.32 11.75
CA SER A 159 -2.57 -11.53 10.33
C SER A 159 -2.99 -12.98 10.05
N TRP A 160 -3.84 -13.18 9.05
CA TRP A 160 -4.13 -14.50 8.50
C TRP A 160 -3.02 -14.90 7.53
N ASN A 161 -2.65 -16.18 7.55
CA ASN A 161 -1.73 -16.76 6.58
C ASN A 161 -2.42 -17.81 5.73
N SER A 162 -1.91 -18.03 4.52
CA SER A 162 -2.18 -19.22 3.73
C SER A 162 -0.89 -19.83 3.22
N ASN A 163 -0.72 -21.13 3.48
CA ASN A 163 0.48 -21.88 3.13
C ASN A 163 0.36 -22.63 1.79
N HIS A 164 -0.65 -22.31 0.97
CA HIS A 164 -0.86 -22.98 -0.31
C HIS A 164 0.22 -22.58 -1.34
N ILE A 165 0.82 -23.59 -1.99
CA ILE A 165 1.97 -23.42 -2.89
C ILE A 165 1.65 -22.53 -4.09
N VAL A 166 0.49 -22.73 -4.73
CA VAL A 166 0.08 -21.97 -5.92
C VAL A 166 -0.11 -20.49 -5.60
N SER A 167 -0.82 -20.19 -4.51
CA SER A 167 -1.06 -18.83 -4.06
C SER A 167 0.22 -18.14 -3.65
N ASN A 168 1.11 -18.84 -2.92
CA ASN A 168 2.43 -18.33 -2.55
C ASN A 168 3.30 -18.01 -3.78
N TRP A 169 3.25 -18.83 -4.83
CA TRP A 169 4.01 -18.55 -6.04
C TRP A 169 3.42 -17.35 -6.80
N ALA A 170 2.09 -17.29 -6.93
CA ALA A 170 1.39 -16.24 -7.67
C ALA A 170 1.49 -14.85 -7.01
N THR A 171 1.47 -14.78 -5.68
CA THR A 171 1.53 -13.51 -4.94
C THR A 171 2.92 -13.19 -4.37
N TYR A 172 3.95 -13.95 -4.74
CA TYR A 172 5.31 -13.83 -4.19
C TYR A 172 5.33 -13.92 -2.65
N HIS A 173 4.67 -14.94 -2.09
CA HIS A 173 4.59 -15.25 -0.66
C HIS A 173 3.87 -14.21 0.20
N LEU A 174 3.10 -13.31 -0.41
CA LEU A 174 2.28 -12.34 0.32
C LEU A 174 1.41 -13.01 1.41
N GLN A 175 0.99 -14.26 1.14
CA GLN A 175 0.15 -15.03 2.06
C GLN A 175 0.85 -15.54 3.32
N ARG A 176 2.18 -15.35 3.47
CA ARG A 176 2.88 -15.49 4.76
C ARG A 176 2.96 -14.15 5.47
N HIS A 177 1.80 -13.51 5.58
CA HIS A 177 1.68 -12.13 6.02
C HIS A 177 2.15 -11.89 7.45
N SER A 178 2.09 -12.90 8.31
CA SER A 178 2.64 -12.84 9.66
C SER A 178 4.13 -12.60 9.70
N ASP A 179 4.89 -13.30 8.85
CA ASP A 179 6.35 -13.13 8.77
C ASP A 179 6.70 -11.78 8.16
N HIS A 180 5.83 -11.28 7.28
CA HIS A 180 5.95 -9.97 6.65
C HIS A 180 5.76 -8.82 7.64
N HIS A 181 4.90 -8.97 8.66
CA HIS A 181 4.64 -7.96 9.71
C HIS A 181 5.53 -8.05 10.97
N ALA A 182 6.44 -9.03 11.04
CA ALA A 182 7.25 -9.34 12.22
C ALA A 182 8.44 -8.39 12.49
#